data_AF-A0A7U6QNY1-F1
#
_entry.id   AF-A0A7U6QNY1-F1
#
_cell.length_a   1.000
_cell.length_b   1.000
_cell.length_c   1.000
_cell.angle_alpha   90.00
_cell.angle_beta   90.00
_cell.angle_gamma   90.00
#
_symmetry.space_group_name_H-M   'P 1'
#
loop_
_entity.id
_entity.type
_entity.pdbx_description
1 polymer ?
#
loop_
_entity_poly.entity_id
_entity_poly.type
_entity_poly.pdbx_seq_one_letter_code
_entity_poly.pdbx_strand_id
1 'polypeptide(L)'
;MQELIDQLKFIPVFTAHPTEARRRTTMNILQSLFTHSEALNNVSENSFAYEQAKEQTAQTIDLLWSSDEVRTRKPLVYDEINNGLHYFNASLFNAIPKVYRNIKKAIVDIYPELTDYPLPAFMSFGSWIGGDRDGNPFVTFETTELAVLMHADTVLRHYQVLLKKLRRQLIHSDTIVTVSPDVYAKIKSYDELDQRVFDYNLDDYGNEPYRRLLSLILTKVNATNRRIQSKGTDIEAEKTHTPIQKSC
;
A
#
# COMPACT_ATOMS: atom_id res chain seq x y z
N MET A 1 -20.85 -7.20 -25.01
CA MET A 1 -19.53 -6.91 -24.43
C MET A 1 -19.63 -5.99 -23.22
N GLN A 2 -20.29 -4.83 -23.30
CA GLN A 2 -20.48 -3.92 -22.15
C GLN A 2 -21.09 -4.61 -20.91
N GLU A 3 -22.15 -5.39 -21.09
CA GLU A 3 -22.76 -6.17 -20.00
C GLU A 3 -21.78 -7.13 -19.31
N LEU A 4 -20.87 -7.76 -20.06
CA LEU A 4 -19.85 -8.63 -19.48
C LEU A 4 -18.79 -7.85 -18.69
N ILE A 5 -18.46 -6.63 -19.14
CA ILE A 5 -17.54 -5.73 -18.42
C ILE A 5 -18.15 -5.35 -17.08
N ASP A 6 -19.44 -5.01 -17.05
CA ASP A 6 -20.14 -4.60 -15.82
C ASP A 6 -20.27 -5.73 -14.80
N GLN A 7 -20.35 -6.97 -15.26
CA GLN A 7 -20.44 -8.16 -14.42
C GLN A 7 -19.08 -8.69 -13.95
N LEU A 8 -17.97 -8.13 -14.45
CA LEU A 8 -16.63 -8.61 -14.11
C LEU A 8 -16.39 -8.45 -12.61
N LYS A 9 -16.02 -9.54 -11.95
CA LYS A 9 -15.72 -9.57 -10.52
C LYS A 9 -14.58 -10.53 -10.21
N PHE A 10 -13.54 -10.03 -9.56
CA PHE A 10 -12.38 -10.79 -9.13
C PHE A 10 -12.06 -10.44 -7.68
N ILE A 11 -12.16 -11.43 -6.79
CA ILE A 11 -11.94 -11.24 -5.34
C ILE A 11 -10.99 -12.31 -4.81
N PRO A 12 -9.68 -12.18 -5.04
CA PRO A 12 -8.69 -13.00 -4.35
C PRO A 12 -8.79 -12.80 -2.84
N VAL A 13 -8.77 -13.92 -2.09
CA VAL A 13 -8.83 -13.94 -0.64
C VAL A 13 -7.48 -14.40 -0.10
N PHE A 14 -6.82 -13.54 0.68
CA PHE A 14 -5.57 -13.87 1.35
C PHE A 14 -5.84 -14.78 2.55
N THR A 15 -5.08 -15.87 2.64
CA THR A 15 -5.08 -16.76 3.80
C THR A 15 -3.71 -16.73 4.45
N ALA A 16 -3.63 -17.06 5.75
CA ALA A 16 -2.35 -17.21 6.41
C ALA A 16 -1.59 -18.36 5.74
N HIS A 17 -0.27 -18.20 5.57
CA HIS A 17 0.56 -19.29 5.06
C HIS A 17 0.91 -20.22 6.24
N PRO A 18 0.39 -21.46 6.29
CA PRO A 18 0.43 -22.30 7.49
C PRO A 18 1.85 -22.68 7.96
N THR A 19 2.85 -22.49 7.10
CA THR A 19 4.25 -22.91 7.33
C THR A 19 5.29 -21.86 6.93
N GLU A 20 4.94 -20.57 6.83
CA GLU A 20 5.95 -19.55 6.47
C GLU A 20 6.93 -19.29 7.63
N ALA A 21 7.91 -20.19 7.77
CA ALA A 21 8.96 -20.17 8.77
C ALA A 21 10.01 -19.09 8.48
N ARG A 22 10.04 -18.55 7.25
CA ARG A 22 11.00 -17.53 6.82
C ARG A 22 10.67 -16.16 7.41
N ARG A 23 11.69 -15.44 7.85
CA ARG A 23 11.52 -14.06 8.35
C ARG A 23 11.26 -13.11 7.19
N ARG A 24 10.49 -12.05 7.45
CA ARG A 24 10.24 -10.97 6.48
C ARG A 24 11.54 -10.32 6.00
N THR A 25 12.50 -10.15 6.90
CA THR A 25 13.84 -9.63 6.58
C THR A 25 14.55 -10.50 5.55
N THR A 26 14.48 -11.83 5.70
CA THR A 26 15.01 -12.79 4.72
C THR A 26 14.34 -12.62 3.35
N MET A 27 13.02 -12.48 3.30
CA MET A 27 12.31 -12.26 2.04
C MET A 27 12.70 -10.94 1.35
N ASN A 28 12.89 -9.86 2.11
CA ASN A 28 13.38 -8.59 1.56
C ASN A 28 14.80 -8.74 0.99
N ILE A 29 15.69 -9.44 1.68
CA ILE A 29 17.06 -9.70 1.21
C ILE A 29 17.03 -10.49 -0.10
N LEU A 30 16.21 -11.55 -0.18
CA LEU A 30 16.04 -12.32 -1.42
C LEU A 30 15.49 -11.48 -2.57
N GLN A 31 14.55 -10.56 -2.29
CA GLN A 31 14.04 -9.62 -3.29
C GLN A 31 15.12 -8.64 -3.77
N SER A 32 15.95 -8.12 -2.85
CA SER A 32 17.11 -7.29 -3.21
C SER A 32 18.11 -8.05 -4.09
N LEU A 33 18.41 -9.31 -3.76
CA LEU A 33 19.28 -10.17 -4.58
C LEU A 33 18.72 -10.39 -5.99
N PHE A 34 17.39 -10.56 -6.13
CA PHE A 34 16.76 -10.64 -7.44
C PHE A 34 16.96 -9.35 -8.25
N THR A 35 16.75 -8.18 -7.65
CA THR A 35 16.99 -6.89 -8.32
C THR A 35 18.47 -6.68 -8.66
N HIS A 36 19.39 -7.11 -7.80
CA HIS A 36 20.82 -7.06 -8.09
C HIS A 36 21.21 -7.96 -9.25
N SER A 37 20.60 -9.15 -9.37
CA SER A 37 20.82 -10.04 -10.52
C SER A 37 20.37 -9.38 -11.83
N GLU A 38 19.24 -8.68 -11.84
CA GLU A 38 18.84 -7.88 -13.01
C GLU A 38 19.83 -6.75 -13.30
N ALA A 39 20.34 -6.05 -12.28
CA ALA A 39 21.31 -4.98 -12.47
C ALA A 39 22.62 -5.52 -13.09
N LEU A 40 23.13 -6.64 -12.59
CA LEU A 40 24.33 -7.31 -13.11
C LEU A 40 24.16 -7.75 -14.56
N ASN A 41 22.99 -8.28 -14.93
CA ASN A 41 22.71 -8.71 -16.31
C ASN A 41 22.59 -7.55 -17.32
N ASN A 42 22.32 -6.33 -16.85
CA ASN A 42 22.05 -5.17 -17.70
C ASN A 42 23.26 -4.22 -17.85
N VAL A 43 24.38 -4.51 -17.21
CA VAL A 43 25.60 -3.69 -17.29
C VAL A 43 26.77 -4.49 -17.87
N SER A 44 27.68 -3.81 -18.55
CA SER A 44 28.87 -4.47 -19.11
C SER A 44 29.81 -4.92 -17.99
N GLU A 45 30.28 -6.17 -18.06
CA GLU A 45 31.12 -6.83 -17.03
C GLU A 45 32.40 -6.05 -16.66
N ASN A 46 32.90 -5.18 -17.56
CA ASN A 46 34.12 -4.39 -17.32
C ASN A 46 33.83 -2.94 -16.88
N SER A 47 32.58 -2.62 -16.54
CA SER A 47 32.21 -1.27 -16.12
C SER A 47 32.34 -1.08 -14.61
N PHE A 48 32.60 0.16 -14.19
CA PHE A 48 32.56 0.53 -12.76
C PHE A 48 31.20 0.19 -12.12
N ALA A 49 30.11 0.34 -12.88
CA ALA A 49 28.77 -0.01 -12.42
C ALA A 49 28.61 -1.51 -12.14
N TYR A 50 29.26 -2.38 -12.93
CA TYR A 50 29.26 -3.83 -12.69
C TYR A 50 30.00 -4.18 -11.40
N GLU A 51 31.20 -3.65 -11.19
CA GLU A 51 31.95 -3.90 -9.95
C GLU A 51 31.18 -3.40 -8.71
N GLN A 52 30.53 -2.24 -8.80
CA GLN A 52 29.68 -1.74 -7.72
C GLN A 52 28.47 -2.66 -7.46
N ALA A 53 27.77 -3.10 -8.50
CA ALA A 53 26.63 -4.01 -8.37
C ALA A 53 27.06 -5.37 -7.80
N LYS A 54 28.22 -5.87 -8.21
CA LYS A 54 28.82 -7.11 -7.72
C LYS A 54 29.19 -7.01 -6.24
N GLU A 55 29.81 -5.91 -5.82
CA GLU A 55 30.13 -5.67 -4.41
C GLU A 55 28.85 -5.60 -3.55
N GLN A 56 27.83 -4.86 -3.99
CA GLN A 56 26.53 -4.80 -3.30
C GLN A 56 25.85 -6.18 -3.22
N THR A 57 25.96 -6.98 -4.27
CA THR A 57 25.44 -8.35 -4.30
C THR A 57 26.16 -9.22 -3.29
N ALA A 58 27.50 -9.20 -3.26
CA ALA A 58 28.29 -9.96 -2.31
C ALA A 58 27.95 -9.59 -0.86
N GLN A 59 27.90 -8.30 -0.53
CA GLN A 59 27.50 -7.81 0.80
C GLN A 59 26.10 -8.30 1.20
N THR A 60 25.17 -8.36 0.25
CA THR A 60 23.81 -8.84 0.50
C THR A 60 23.76 -10.35 0.75
N ILE A 61 24.60 -11.12 0.02
CA ILE A 61 24.76 -12.57 0.25
C ILE A 61 25.39 -12.82 1.62
N ASP A 62 26.44 -12.08 1.99
CA ASP A 62 27.09 -12.21 3.30
C ASP A 62 26.13 -11.91 4.45
N LEU A 63 25.28 -10.89 4.28
CA LEU A 63 24.22 -10.56 5.23
C LEU A 63 23.19 -11.70 5.35
N LEU A 64 22.76 -12.29 4.22
CA LEU A 64 21.85 -13.43 4.22
C LEU A 64 22.46 -14.62 4.96
N TRP A 65 23.71 -14.97 4.61
CA TRP A 65 24.45 -16.08 5.20
C TRP A 65 24.66 -15.92 6.70
N SER A 66 24.87 -14.69 7.16
CA SER A 66 25.05 -14.34 8.57
C SER A 66 23.73 -14.20 9.34
N SER A 67 22.58 -14.50 8.74
CA SER A 67 21.26 -14.33 9.34
C SER A 67 20.56 -15.66 9.62
N ASP A 68 19.84 -15.74 10.74
CA ASP A 68 18.96 -16.88 11.03
C ASP A 68 17.65 -16.72 10.24
N GLU A 69 17.51 -17.52 9.20
CA GLU A 69 16.36 -17.47 8.28
C GLU A 69 15.07 -18.01 8.90
N VAL A 70 15.17 -18.84 9.95
CA VAL A 70 14.05 -19.59 10.51
C VAL A 70 13.51 -18.86 11.75
N ARG A 71 12.18 -18.79 11.85
CA ARG A 71 11.50 -18.31 13.06
C ARG A 71 11.63 -19.36 14.16
N THR A 72 12.23 -18.99 15.29
CA THR A 72 12.38 -19.86 16.47
C THR A 72 11.09 -19.96 17.29
N ARG A 73 10.14 -19.02 17.11
CA ARG A 73 8.84 -18.97 17.81
C ARG A 73 7.67 -19.11 16.84
N LYS A 74 6.55 -19.65 17.32
CA LYS A 74 5.27 -19.66 16.58
C LYS A 74 4.86 -18.21 16.26
N PRO A 75 4.47 -17.90 15.01
CA PRO A 75 4.04 -16.55 14.65
C PRO A 75 2.80 -16.14 15.43
N LEU A 76 2.74 -14.87 15.81
CA LEU A 76 1.55 -14.26 16.38
C LEU A 76 0.56 -13.90 15.27
N VAL A 77 -0.74 -13.81 15.59
CA VAL A 77 -1.76 -13.35 14.63
C VAL A 77 -1.40 -11.98 14.04
N TYR A 78 -0.85 -11.07 14.86
CA TYR A 78 -0.31 -9.80 14.41
C TYR A 78 0.79 -9.93 13.35
N ASP A 79 1.72 -10.88 13.54
CA ASP A 79 2.82 -11.13 12.60
C ASP A 79 2.27 -11.61 11.24
N GLU A 80 1.22 -12.42 11.26
CA GLU A 80 0.54 -12.91 10.05
C GLU A 80 -0.21 -11.78 9.34
N ILE A 81 -0.94 -10.91 10.06
CA ILE A 81 -1.62 -9.74 9.48
C ILE A 81 -0.59 -8.83 8.79
N ASN A 82 0.51 -8.52 9.49
CA ASN A 82 1.57 -7.68 8.95
C ASN A 82 2.25 -8.31 7.72
N ASN A 83 2.45 -9.63 7.71
CA ASN A 83 2.94 -10.37 6.56
C ASN A 83 1.97 -10.27 5.36
N GLY A 84 0.66 -10.45 5.58
CA GLY A 84 -0.33 -10.30 4.51
C GLY A 84 -0.34 -8.89 3.91
N LEU A 85 -0.31 -7.87 4.77
CA LEU A 85 -0.28 -6.45 4.35
C LEU A 85 1.02 -6.04 3.65
N HIS A 86 2.11 -6.76 3.88
CA HIS A 86 3.38 -6.50 3.21
C HIS A 86 3.24 -6.62 1.68
N TYR A 87 2.53 -7.63 1.17
CA TYR A 87 2.34 -7.82 -0.28
C TYR A 87 1.62 -6.65 -0.95
N PHE A 88 0.72 -5.96 -0.25
CA PHE A 88 0.08 -4.76 -0.77
C PHE A 88 1.10 -3.66 -1.08
N ASN A 89 2.00 -3.40 -0.15
CA ASN A 89 3.04 -2.39 -0.30
C ASN A 89 4.15 -2.83 -1.26
N ALA A 90 4.52 -4.11 -1.23
CA ALA A 90 5.60 -4.65 -2.03
C ALA A 90 5.24 -4.73 -3.53
N SER A 91 3.99 -5.06 -3.87
CA SER A 91 3.61 -5.31 -5.27
C SER A 91 2.20 -4.87 -5.63
N LEU A 92 1.17 -5.20 -4.84
CA LEU A 92 -0.22 -5.12 -5.33
C LEU A 92 -0.65 -3.68 -5.62
N PHE A 93 -0.34 -2.72 -4.74
CA PHE A 93 -0.72 -1.32 -4.98
C PHE A 93 -0.14 -0.76 -6.29
N ASN A 94 1.01 -1.28 -6.73
CA ASN A 94 1.65 -0.85 -7.97
C ASN A 94 1.17 -1.68 -9.18
N ALA A 95 0.89 -2.97 -8.98
CA ALA A 95 0.43 -3.88 -10.02
C ALA A 95 -1.02 -3.63 -10.43
N ILE A 96 -1.92 -3.39 -9.47
CA ILE A 96 -3.36 -3.24 -9.71
C ILE A 96 -3.65 -2.15 -10.77
N PRO A 97 -3.15 -0.91 -10.67
CA PRO A 97 -3.42 0.10 -11.70
C PRO A 97 -2.86 -0.27 -13.08
N LYS A 98 -1.76 -1.04 -13.14
CA LYS A 98 -1.20 -1.52 -14.42
C LYS A 98 -2.13 -2.56 -15.06
N VAL A 99 -2.68 -3.48 -14.27
CA VAL A 99 -3.68 -4.46 -14.73
C VAL A 99 -4.90 -3.75 -15.31
N TYR A 100 -5.47 -2.76 -14.60
CA TYR A 100 -6.61 -1.98 -15.12
C TYR A 100 -6.27 -1.27 -16.44
N ARG A 101 -5.11 -0.63 -16.55
CA ARG A 101 -4.67 0.02 -17.80
C ARG A 101 -4.47 -0.97 -18.95
N ASN A 102 -3.86 -2.12 -18.68
CA ASN A 102 -3.60 -3.14 -19.69
C ASN A 102 -4.92 -3.76 -20.20
N ILE A 103 -5.86 -4.05 -19.29
CA ILE A 103 -7.18 -4.55 -19.67
C ILE A 103 -7.94 -3.50 -20.47
N LYS A 104 -7.94 -2.23 -20.03
CA LYS A 104 -8.58 -1.16 -20.78
C LYS A 104 -8.02 -1.04 -22.19
N LYS A 105 -6.68 -1.07 -22.32
CA LYS A 105 -6.01 -1.03 -23.62
C LYS A 105 -6.42 -2.22 -24.50
N ALA A 106 -6.34 -3.44 -23.99
CA ALA A 106 -6.71 -4.63 -24.74
C ALA A 106 -8.19 -4.64 -25.17
N ILE A 107 -9.10 -4.13 -24.33
CA ILE A 107 -10.51 -3.98 -24.70
C ILE A 107 -10.68 -2.98 -25.84
N VAL A 108 -10.03 -1.82 -25.78
CA VAL A 108 -10.13 -0.79 -26.83
C VAL A 108 -9.49 -1.25 -28.14
N ASP A 109 -8.38 -2.00 -28.08
CA ASP A 109 -7.71 -2.54 -29.26
C ASP A 109 -8.60 -3.51 -30.06
N ILE A 110 -9.51 -4.24 -29.39
CA ILE A 110 -10.45 -5.19 -30.02
C ILE A 110 -11.83 -4.56 -30.28
N TYR A 111 -12.27 -3.67 -29.38
CA TYR A 111 -13.58 -3.00 -29.39
C TYR A 111 -13.39 -1.47 -29.29
N PRO A 112 -13.01 -0.78 -30.38
CA PRO A 112 -12.75 0.66 -30.36
C PRO A 112 -13.93 1.51 -29.93
N GLU A 113 -15.17 1.05 -30.15
CA GLU A 113 -16.40 1.69 -29.69
C GLU A 113 -16.51 1.78 -28.15
N LEU A 114 -15.68 1.02 -27.42
CA LEU A 114 -15.60 1.04 -25.95
C LEU A 114 -14.49 1.96 -25.41
N THR A 115 -13.93 2.85 -26.24
CA THR A 115 -12.87 3.79 -25.83
C THR A 115 -13.26 4.62 -24.61
N ASP A 116 -14.46 5.19 -24.60
CA ASP A 116 -14.95 6.03 -23.50
C ASP A 116 -15.71 5.24 -22.42
N TYR A 117 -15.89 3.92 -22.60
CA TYR A 117 -16.59 3.09 -21.63
C TYR A 117 -15.74 2.84 -20.37
N PRO A 118 -16.17 3.26 -19.17
CA PRO A 118 -15.37 3.10 -17.95
C PRO A 118 -15.25 1.62 -17.56
N LEU A 119 -14.11 1.22 -16.99
CA LEU A 119 -14.01 -0.07 -16.33
C LEU A 119 -14.58 0.03 -14.90
N PRO A 120 -15.48 -0.87 -14.49
CA PRO A 120 -15.92 -0.92 -13.11
C PRO A 120 -14.76 -1.34 -12.20
N ALA A 121 -14.90 -1.12 -10.89
CA ALA A 121 -13.97 -1.61 -9.88
C ALA A 121 -14.14 -3.14 -9.70
N PHE A 122 -13.79 -3.90 -10.73
CA PHE A 122 -14.02 -5.35 -10.79
C PHE A 122 -13.13 -6.13 -9.83
N MET A 123 -11.96 -5.59 -9.46
CA MET A 123 -11.01 -6.26 -8.57
C MET A 123 -11.12 -5.73 -7.15
N SER A 124 -11.37 -6.63 -6.21
CA SER A 124 -11.41 -6.40 -4.76
C SER A 124 -10.54 -7.45 -4.06
N PHE A 125 -10.25 -7.27 -2.77
CA PHE A 125 -9.43 -8.21 -2.01
C PHE A 125 -10.13 -8.59 -0.71
N GLY A 126 -10.15 -9.89 -0.41
CA GLY A 126 -10.53 -10.42 0.89
C GLY A 126 -9.30 -10.86 1.69
N SER A 127 -9.47 -11.04 3.00
CA SER A 127 -8.46 -11.64 3.87
C SER A 127 -9.15 -12.44 4.95
N TRP A 128 -8.67 -13.66 5.20
CA TRP A 128 -9.01 -14.47 6.38
C TRP A 128 -8.02 -14.26 7.53
N ILE A 129 -6.88 -13.61 7.27
CA ILE A 129 -5.83 -13.39 8.25
C ILE A 129 -6.34 -12.45 9.36
N GLY A 130 -6.36 -12.93 10.60
CA GLY A 130 -6.91 -12.22 11.77
C GLY A 130 -8.44 -12.25 11.88
N GLY A 131 -9.14 -12.86 10.93
CA GLY A 131 -10.60 -12.99 10.93
C GLY A 131 -11.10 -14.44 11.10
N ASP A 132 -10.41 -15.40 10.50
CA ASP A 132 -10.76 -16.82 10.58
C ASP A 132 -10.37 -17.41 11.94
N ARG A 133 -11.37 -17.90 12.68
CA ARG A 133 -11.24 -18.43 14.04
C ARG A 133 -11.36 -19.95 14.10
N ASP A 134 -11.63 -20.60 12.98
CA ASP A 134 -11.87 -22.03 12.97
C ASP A 134 -10.62 -22.78 13.45
N GLY A 135 -10.74 -23.48 14.58
CA GLY A 135 -9.64 -24.21 15.21
C GLY A 135 -8.48 -23.35 15.75
N ASN A 136 -8.57 -22.01 15.78
CA ASN A 136 -7.49 -21.12 16.21
C ASN A 136 -7.91 -20.22 17.39
N PRO A 137 -7.61 -20.61 18.66
CA PRO A 137 -8.01 -19.84 19.84
C PRO A 137 -7.27 -18.50 19.97
N PHE A 138 -6.21 -18.27 19.19
CA PHE A 138 -5.44 -17.02 19.23
C PHE A 138 -6.08 -15.91 18.40
N VAL A 139 -7.10 -16.21 17.58
CA VAL A 139 -7.86 -15.20 16.83
C VAL A 139 -9.07 -14.77 17.66
N THR A 140 -8.88 -13.68 18.41
CA THR A 140 -9.89 -13.06 19.28
C THR A 140 -10.56 -11.86 18.60
N PHE A 141 -11.57 -11.24 19.25
CA PHE A 141 -12.20 -10.04 18.70
C PHE A 141 -11.25 -8.85 18.62
N GLU A 142 -10.33 -8.73 19.57
CA GLU A 142 -9.27 -7.73 19.59
C GLU A 142 -8.33 -7.93 18.40
N THR A 143 -7.94 -9.17 18.09
CA THR A 143 -7.09 -9.43 16.91
C THR A 143 -7.81 -9.16 15.59
N THR A 144 -9.12 -9.41 15.51
CA THR A 144 -9.93 -9.08 14.34
C THR A 144 -10.09 -7.57 14.16
N GLU A 145 -10.35 -6.83 15.24
CA GLU A 145 -10.38 -5.37 15.20
C GLU A 145 -9.02 -4.80 14.78
N LEU A 146 -7.94 -5.31 15.37
CA LEU A 146 -6.57 -4.95 15.01
C LEU A 146 -6.30 -5.19 13.53
N ALA A 147 -6.72 -6.33 12.97
CA ALA A 147 -6.59 -6.62 11.55
C ALA A 147 -7.25 -5.53 10.68
N VAL A 148 -8.51 -5.19 10.98
CA VAL A 148 -9.26 -4.14 10.25
C VAL A 148 -8.57 -2.78 10.36
N LEU A 149 -8.10 -2.40 11.56
CA LEU A 149 -7.38 -1.14 11.77
C LEU A 149 -6.05 -1.11 11.00
N MET A 150 -5.30 -2.20 10.97
CA MET A 150 -4.05 -2.31 10.22
C MET A 150 -4.27 -2.25 8.70
N HIS A 151 -5.33 -2.87 8.19
CA HIS A 151 -5.73 -2.72 6.78
C HIS A 151 -6.05 -1.25 6.45
N ALA A 152 -6.80 -0.56 7.31
CA ALA A 152 -7.14 0.85 7.14
C ALA A 152 -5.90 1.75 7.19
N ASP A 153 -4.99 1.56 8.16
CA ASP A 153 -3.75 2.32 8.25
C ASP A 153 -2.87 2.10 7.00
N THR A 154 -2.78 0.86 6.53
CA THR A 154 -1.99 0.51 5.34
C THR A 154 -2.45 1.27 4.11
N VAL A 155 -3.76 1.26 3.81
CA VAL A 155 -4.28 1.96 2.62
C VAL A 155 -4.20 3.49 2.77
N LEU A 156 -4.43 4.03 3.98
CA LEU A 156 -4.34 5.46 4.22
C LEU A 156 -2.90 5.96 4.06
N ARG A 157 -1.89 5.24 4.57
CA ARG A 157 -0.48 5.57 4.34
C ARG A 157 -0.12 5.53 2.86
N HIS A 158 -0.63 4.53 2.13
CA HIS A 158 -0.42 4.48 0.69
C HIS A 158 -1.00 5.72 -0.02
N TYR A 159 -2.22 6.11 0.30
CA TYR A 159 -2.82 7.33 -0.25
C TYR A 159 -2.08 8.61 0.15
N GLN A 160 -1.53 8.71 1.36
CA GLN A 160 -0.69 9.86 1.74
C GLN A 160 0.51 10.02 0.81
N VAL A 161 1.19 8.92 0.46
CA VAL A 161 2.32 8.94 -0.48
C VAL A 161 1.87 9.39 -1.86
N LEU A 162 0.77 8.82 -2.37
CA LEU A 162 0.23 9.18 -3.68
C LEU A 162 -0.22 10.64 -3.76
N LEU A 163 -0.94 11.13 -2.76
CA LEU A 163 -1.40 12.52 -2.71
C LEU A 163 -0.24 13.51 -2.66
N LYS A 164 0.81 13.21 -1.86
CA LYS A 164 2.04 14.01 -1.83
C LYS A 164 2.76 14.00 -3.18
N LYS A 165 2.74 12.88 -3.90
CA LYS A 165 3.30 12.79 -5.25
C LYS A 165 2.49 13.62 -6.24
N LEU A 166 1.17 13.43 -6.30
CA LEU A 166 0.27 14.18 -7.18
C LEU A 166 0.35 15.68 -6.93
N ARG A 167 0.37 16.12 -5.67
CA ARG A 167 0.49 17.54 -5.32
C ARG A 167 1.79 18.17 -5.85
N ARG A 168 2.88 17.41 -5.91
CA ARG A 168 4.15 17.88 -6.50
C ARG A 168 4.14 17.91 -8.03
N GLN A 169 3.26 17.14 -8.67
CA GLN A 169 3.20 17.00 -10.13
C GLN A 169 2.15 17.94 -10.76
N LEU A 170 0.99 18.12 -10.11
CA LEU A 170 -0.12 18.90 -10.63
C LEU A 170 -0.01 20.38 -10.25
N ILE A 171 1.00 21.05 -10.80
CA ILE A 171 1.32 22.47 -10.55
C ILE A 171 0.58 23.44 -11.48
N HIS A 172 -0.52 23.01 -12.09
CA HIS A 172 -1.22 23.81 -13.10
C HIS A 172 -1.76 25.11 -12.50
N SER A 173 -1.42 26.22 -13.15
CA SER A 173 -1.94 27.55 -12.83
C SER A 173 -3.21 27.82 -13.64
N ASP A 174 -4.28 28.24 -12.98
CA ASP A 174 -5.54 28.61 -13.63
C ASP A 174 -5.46 29.90 -14.47
N THR A 175 -4.41 30.70 -14.25
CA THR A 175 -4.04 31.82 -15.13
C THR A 175 -3.48 31.37 -16.48
N ILE A 176 -3.07 30.11 -16.61
CA ILE A 176 -2.41 29.56 -17.81
C ILE A 176 -3.31 28.53 -18.50
N VAL A 177 -3.98 27.67 -17.73
CA VAL A 177 -4.82 26.60 -18.27
C VAL A 177 -6.23 26.67 -17.71
N THR A 178 -7.22 26.29 -18.52
CA THR A 178 -8.60 26.16 -18.05
C THR A 178 -8.71 24.98 -17.08
N VAL A 179 -9.18 25.25 -15.86
CA VAL A 179 -9.46 24.23 -14.85
C VAL A 179 -10.96 23.99 -14.76
N SER A 180 -11.36 22.72 -14.60
CA SER A 180 -12.78 22.37 -14.47
C SER A 180 -13.43 23.09 -13.28
N PRO A 181 -14.64 23.66 -13.43
CA PRO A 181 -15.42 24.24 -12.34
C PRO A 181 -15.64 23.29 -11.16
N ASP A 182 -15.67 21.98 -11.40
CA ASP A 182 -15.87 20.96 -10.36
C ASP A 182 -14.74 20.96 -9.32
N VAL A 183 -13.52 21.33 -9.72
CA VAL A 183 -12.38 21.42 -8.80
C VAL A 183 -12.62 22.53 -7.78
N TYR A 184 -13.07 23.70 -8.24
CA TYR A 184 -13.41 24.82 -7.36
C TYR A 184 -14.63 24.54 -6.51
N ALA A 185 -15.67 23.93 -7.08
CA ALA A 185 -16.84 23.49 -6.32
C ALA A 185 -16.43 22.53 -5.19
N LYS A 186 -15.45 21.64 -5.45
CA LYS A 186 -14.93 20.73 -4.44
C LYS A 186 -14.11 21.43 -3.37
N ILE A 187 -13.25 22.38 -3.72
CA ILE A 187 -12.51 23.22 -2.75
C ILE A 187 -13.50 23.96 -1.86
N LYS A 188 -14.50 24.61 -2.47
CA LYS A 188 -15.56 25.34 -1.74
C LYS A 188 -16.36 24.43 -0.80
N SER A 189 -16.57 23.16 -1.15
CA SER A 189 -17.20 22.18 -0.23
C SER A 189 -16.37 21.90 1.03
N TYR A 190 -15.11 22.35 1.07
CA TYR A 190 -14.18 22.23 2.18
C TYR A 190 -13.80 23.59 2.78
N ASP A 191 -14.61 24.64 2.62
CA ASP A 191 -14.29 26.02 3.03
C ASP A 191 -13.74 26.13 4.47
N GLU A 192 -14.40 25.53 5.46
CA GLU A 192 -13.92 25.54 6.85
C GLU A 192 -12.54 24.86 7.02
N LEU A 193 -12.29 23.79 6.26
CA LEU A 193 -11.02 23.09 6.29
C LEU A 193 -9.94 23.89 5.54
N ASP A 194 -10.31 24.54 4.45
CA ASP A 194 -9.43 25.37 3.63
C ASP A 194 -8.86 26.53 4.43
N GLN A 195 -9.72 27.25 5.15
CA GLN A 195 -9.32 28.33 6.05
C GLN A 195 -8.38 27.84 7.17
N ARG A 196 -8.60 26.63 7.70
CA ARG A 196 -7.73 26.05 8.74
C ARG A 196 -6.38 25.55 8.20
N VAL A 197 -6.36 25.03 6.98
CA VAL A 197 -5.13 24.49 6.35
C VAL A 197 -4.22 25.61 5.88
N PHE A 198 -4.79 26.73 5.43
CA PHE A 198 -4.09 27.89 4.88
C PHE A 198 -4.16 29.11 5.81
N ASP A 199 -4.29 28.90 7.11
CA ASP A 199 -4.41 29.96 8.12
C ASP A 199 -3.21 30.91 8.13
N TYR A 200 -2.01 30.38 7.91
CA TYR A 200 -0.76 31.13 7.84
C TYR A 200 -0.63 31.96 6.55
N ASN A 201 -1.21 31.49 5.44
CA ASN A 201 -1.21 32.20 4.17
C ASN A 201 -2.41 31.74 3.32
N LEU A 202 -3.48 32.53 3.36
CA LEU A 202 -4.72 32.23 2.63
C LEU A 202 -4.52 32.17 1.11
N ASP A 203 -3.50 32.88 0.60
CA ASP A 203 -3.17 32.93 -0.83
C ASP A 203 -2.28 31.77 -1.30
N ASP A 204 -1.84 30.87 -0.40
CA ASP A 204 -1.03 29.72 -0.79
C ASP A 204 -1.80 28.82 -1.77
N TYR A 205 -1.18 28.50 -2.90
CA TYR A 205 -1.84 27.83 -4.04
C TYR A 205 -3.10 28.53 -4.58
N GLY A 206 -3.24 29.85 -4.42
CA GLY A 206 -4.42 30.61 -4.85
C GLY A 206 -4.77 30.43 -6.33
N ASN A 207 -3.77 30.43 -7.21
CA ASN A 207 -3.94 30.19 -8.66
C ASN A 207 -3.72 28.72 -9.04
N GLU A 208 -3.56 27.81 -8.08
CA GLU A 208 -3.15 26.42 -8.31
C GLU A 208 -4.17 25.45 -7.70
N PRO A 209 -5.39 25.41 -8.25
CA PRO A 209 -6.54 24.76 -7.62
C PRO A 209 -6.33 23.27 -7.36
N TYR A 210 -5.58 22.56 -8.22
CA TYR A 210 -5.25 21.15 -7.97
C TYR A 210 -4.37 20.98 -6.72
N ARG A 211 -3.32 21.80 -6.55
CA ARG A 211 -2.46 21.73 -5.37
C ARG A 211 -3.22 22.08 -4.11
N ARG A 212 -4.08 23.10 -4.18
CA ARG A 212 -4.94 23.50 -3.08
C ARG A 212 -5.87 22.37 -2.66
N LEU A 213 -6.64 21.81 -3.60
CA LEU A 213 -7.54 20.67 -3.34
C LEU A 213 -6.80 19.45 -2.78
N LEU A 214 -5.65 19.09 -3.35
CA LEU A 214 -4.86 17.95 -2.88
C LEU A 214 -4.32 18.15 -1.46
N SER A 215 -3.99 19.38 -1.06
CA SER A 215 -3.61 19.68 0.32
C SER A 215 -4.77 19.44 1.30
N LEU A 216 -6.00 19.82 0.93
CA LEU A 216 -7.20 19.56 1.75
C LEU A 216 -7.48 18.06 1.88
N ILE A 217 -7.43 17.32 0.76
CA ILE A 217 -7.65 15.87 0.76
C ILE A 217 -6.56 15.19 1.61
N LEU A 218 -5.29 15.59 1.46
CA LEU A 218 -4.19 15.06 2.25
C LEU A 218 -4.39 15.32 3.75
N THR A 219 -4.85 16.51 4.14
CA THR A 219 -5.16 16.83 5.54
C THR A 219 -6.26 15.90 6.09
N LYS A 220 -7.34 15.66 5.33
CA LYS A 220 -8.41 14.73 5.73
C LYS A 220 -7.91 13.29 5.88
N VAL A 221 -7.10 12.82 4.93
CA VAL A 221 -6.49 11.48 4.99
C VAL A 221 -5.58 11.36 6.20
N ASN A 222 -4.76 12.38 6.49
CA ASN A 222 -3.90 12.42 7.69
C ASN A 222 -4.72 12.38 8.98
N ALA A 223 -5.78 13.19 9.10
CA ALA A 223 -6.64 13.22 10.27
C ALA A 223 -7.35 11.88 10.48
N THR A 224 -7.86 11.28 9.41
CA THR A 224 -8.48 9.96 9.44
C THR A 224 -7.47 8.90 9.91
N ASN A 225 -6.25 8.94 9.39
CA ASN A 225 -5.24 7.95 9.76
C ASN A 225 -4.78 8.09 11.22
N ARG A 226 -4.63 9.32 11.72
CA ARG A 226 -4.35 9.56 13.15
C ARG A 226 -5.44 8.98 14.04
N ARG A 227 -6.72 9.12 13.64
CA ARG A 227 -7.85 8.52 14.36
C ARG A 227 -7.84 6.99 14.32
N ILE A 228 -7.45 6.38 13.20
CA ILE A 228 -7.29 4.92 13.10
C ILE A 228 -6.16 4.45 14.02
N GLN A 229 -5.01 5.13 13.98
CA GLN A 229 -3.86 4.82 14.83
C GLN A 229 -4.18 4.96 16.31
N SER A 230 -4.94 6.00 16.71
CA SER A 230 -5.32 6.20 18.10
C SER A 230 -6.25 5.10 18.65
N LYS A 231 -6.99 4.40 17.77
CA LYS A 231 -7.81 3.23 18.14
C LYS A 231 -6.97 1.96 18.27
N GLY A 232 -5.91 1.83 17.48
CA GLY A 232 -4.98 0.69 17.55
C GLY A 232 -4.02 0.75 18.75
N THR A 233 -3.90 1.92 19.39
CA THR A 233 -3.09 2.12 20.61
C THR A 233 -3.80 1.74 21.92
N ASP A 234 -5.03 1.20 21.88
CA ASP A 234 -5.65 0.62 23.07
C ASP A 234 -4.98 -0.74 23.37
N ILE A 235 -3.96 -0.61 24.22
CA ILE A 235 -3.07 -1.56 24.88
C ILE A 235 -3.84 -2.74 25.50
N GLU A 236 -3.92 -3.87 24.81
CA GLU A 236 -4.11 -5.22 25.39
C GLU A 236 -3.53 -6.32 24.46
N ALA A 237 -3.53 -6.12 23.13
CA ALA A 237 -3.02 -7.10 22.16
C ALA A 237 -1.49 -7.33 22.18
N GLU A 238 -0.70 -6.40 22.73
CA GLU A 238 0.73 -6.61 23.01
C GLU A 238 0.97 -7.42 24.30
N LYS A 239 -0.04 -7.59 25.17
CA LYS A 239 0.10 -8.10 26.55
C LYS A 239 -0.30 -9.55 26.78
N THR A 240 -0.55 -10.38 25.76
CA THR A 240 -0.59 -11.85 25.94
C THR A 240 0.83 -12.42 26.15
N HIS A 241 1.54 -11.89 27.15
CA HIS A 241 2.66 -12.51 27.83
C HIS A 241 2.09 -13.25 29.05
N THR A 242 1.79 -14.53 28.87
CA THR A 242 1.85 -15.47 29.99
C THR A 242 2.96 -16.45 29.65
N PRO A 243 4.15 -16.37 30.29
CA PRO A 243 5.10 -17.45 30.20
C PRO A 243 4.45 -18.66 30.87
N ILE A 244 4.25 -19.73 30.12
CA ILE A 244 3.93 -21.03 30.69
C ILE A 244 5.09 -21.37 31.63
N GLN A 245 4.89 -21.20 32.94
CA GLN A 245 5.74 -21.82 33.94
C GLN A 245 5.67 -23.33 33.69
N LYS A 246 6.74 -23.88 33.13
CA LYS A 246 6.95 -25.32 33.17
C LYS A 246 7.29 -25.67 34.62
N SER A 247 6.31 -26.22 35.33
CA SER A 247 6.55 -27.04 36.51
C SER A 247 7.06 -28.41 36.05
N CYS A 248 8.38 -28.61 36.11
CA CYS A 248 9.04 -29.83 36.58
C CYS A 248 10.55 -29.61 36.56
#